data_AF-A0A7S4V4U8-F1
#
_entry.id   AF-A0A7S4V4U8-F1
#
_cell.length_a   1.000
_cell.length_b   1.000
_cell.length_c   1.000
_cell.angle_alpha   90.00
_cell.angle_beta   90.00
_cell.angle_gamma   90.00
#
_symmetry.space_group_name_H-M   'P 1'
#
loop_
_entity.id
_entity.type
_entity.pdbx_description
1 polymer ?
#
loop_
_entity_poly.entity_id
_entity_poly.type
_entity_poly.pdbx_seq_one_letter_code
_entity_poly.pdbx_strand_id
1 'polypeptide(L)'
;QAYSFAWSYAYVQMLWVLAVAVCIYFLTGGKEPANEHSPRLNWEVFKVVLLLWGVAVLACTWREQGLLTLPEVHQVDRQVRNPSFRARSRSERCLAMLWLAFGAFPLLIVCVMLISFILMGAIQFQAWIIWDWGGCIELGCRDAQVKHGFWGWLVEVSGDVLVAVIFEGMMALSQLLAEWVASLENHKMLHTYRAAVAMHVTVFEAIGKVVPYVFLGIVFVPQYYQPIDDPKADCSDLLGYRLIGKSAFQCVRRRVPMARRRTVFKLFMKGPFVVAPFISILMKAIVPLVARFLDLAAEKAANSKRLRCFAYCSGWVWRLLGLIFAHDGDSVGCLRYVFKGTPFGPMTLQKSEALADDPQLKEKKLQDGLRQGVRKLFEPIDELLELKLSLLWILFFAPVMPIGVLPTLGARLLETRSDLTKMLLVRRRGFPEESEWLHITQRSFVLCVVVFAVLWSGTLSLVTYNNEFWFHSSWWHRALRLHLR
;
A
#
# COMPACT_ATOMS: atom_id res chain seq x y z
N GLN A 1 0.49 16.75 -10.76
CA GLN A 1 -0.67 16.10 -11.41
C GLN A 1 -0.29 15.53 -12.78
N ALA A 2 0.11 16.35 -13.76
CA ALA A 2 0.52 15.85 -15.08
C ALA A 2 1.62 14.77 -14.98
N TYR A 3 2.63 15.00 -14.13
CA TYR A 3 3.69 14.04 -13.85
C TYR A 3 3.16 12.67 -13.37
N SER A 4 2.22 12.64 -12.43
CA SER A 4 1.69 11.38 -11.89
C SER A 4 0.87 10.61 -12.93
N PHE A 5 0.09 11.30 -13.76
CA PHE A 5 -0.63 10.68 -14.88
C PHE A 5 0.31 10.16 -15.97
N ALA A 6 1.34 10.93 -16.33
CA ALA A 6 2.35 10.51 -17.30
C ALA A 6 3.05 9.23 -16.83
N TRP A 7 3.44 9.17 -15.55
CA TRP A 7 4.02 7.97 -14.96
C TRP A 7 3.06 6.80 -14.89
N SER A 8 1.80 7.03 -14.48
CA SER A 8 0.77 5.99 -14.46
C SER A 8 0.60 5.35 -15.85
N TYR A 9 0.56 6.19 -16.89
CA TYR A 9 0.46 5.73 -18.27
C TYR A 9 1.71 4.95 -18.72
N ALA A 10 2.92 5.50 -18.51
CA ALA A 10 4.18 4.83 -18.86
C ALA A 10 4.32 3.48 -18.13
N TYR A 11 3.95 3.44 -16.85
CA TYR A 11 3.96 2.21 -16.05
C TYR A 11 2.99 1.16 -16.60
N VAL A 12 1.76 1.54 -16.94
CA VAL A 12 0.78 0.63 -17.56
C VAL A 12 1.30 0.06 -18.88
N GLN A 13 1.94 0.88 -19.72
CA GLN A 13 2.57 0.39 -20.96
C GLN A 13 3.66 -0.65 -20.69
N MET A 14 4.53 -0.42 -19.70
CA MET A 14 5.53 -1.39 -19.30
C MET A 14 4.90 -2.66 -18.70
N LEU A 15 3.80 -2.51 -17.97
CA LEU A 15 3.09 -3.63 -17.35
C LEU A 15 2.42 -4.54 -18.40
N TRP A 16 1.99 -4.00 -19.55
CA TRP A 16 1.53 -4.81 -20.69
C TRP A 16 2.61 -5.75 -21.21
N VAL A 17 3.86 -5.27 -21.31
CA VAL A 17 5.00 -6.11 -21.76
C VAL A 17 5.20 -7.28 -20.80
N LEU A 18 5.15 -7.02 -19.49
CA LEU A 18 5.25 -8.08 -18.48
C LEU A 18 4.05 -9.04 -18.51
N ALA A 19 2.84 -8.52 -18.71
CA ALA A 19 1.63 -9.35 -18.82
C ALA A 19 1.72 -10.32 -20.00
N VAL A 20 2.22 -9.87 -21.16
CA VAL A 20 2.49 -10.75 -22.31
C VAL A 20 3.53 -11.81 -21.95
N ALA A 21 4.63 -11.44 -21.27
CA ALA A 21 5.63 -12.40 -20.82
C ALA A 21 5.05 -13.46 -19.84
N VAL A 22 4.13 -13.06 -18.95
CA VAL A 22 3.40 -13.97 -18.07
C VAL A 22 2.50 -14.93 -18.87
N CYS A 23 1.78 -14.43 -19.87
CA CYS A 23 0.97 -15.28 -20.74
C CYS A 23 1.83 -16.30 -21.50
N ILE A 24 2.97 -15.87 -22.05
CA ILE A 24 3.92 -16.77 -22.73
C ILE A 24 4.44 -17.83 -21.75
N TYR A 25 4.81 -17.43 -20.53
CA TYR A 25 5.26 -18.36 -19.49
C TYR A 25 4.23 -19.50 -19.25
N PHE A 26 2.94 -19.17 -19.13
CA PHE A 26 1.91 -20.20 -18.95
C PHE A 26 1.64 -21.03 -20.21
N LEU A 27 1.74 -20.42 -21.40
CA LEU A 27 1.54 -21.12 -22.68
C LEU A 27 2.66 -22.13 -22.98
N THR A 28 3.90 -21.85 -22.58
CA THR A 28 5.05 -22.76 -22.78
C THR A 28 5.14 -23.88 -21.74
N GLY A 29 4.06 -24.12 -20.98
CA GLY A 29 4.02 -25.14 -19.95
C GLY A 29 4.62 -24.69 -18.62
N GLY A 30 4.81 -23.39 -18.41
CA GLY A 30 5.11 -22.83 -17.09
C GLY A 30 4.02 -23.20 -16.10
N LYS A 31 4.34 -24.14 -15.21
CA LYS A 31 3.47 -24.50 -14.10
C LYS A 31 3.74 -23.57 -12.92
N GLU A 32 2.76 -23.50 -12.03
CA GLU A 32 2.90 -22.72 -10.81
C GLU A 32 4.06 -23.24 -9.97
N PRO A 33 4.88 -22.36 -9.35
CA PRO A 33 6.06 -22.77 -8.58
C PRO A 33 5.71 -23.56 -7.31
N ALA A 34 4.44 -23.53 -6.89
CA ALA A 34 3.94 -24.37 -5.81
C ALA A 34 3.82 -25.86 -6.19
N ASN A 35 3.76 -26.18 -7.49
CA ASN A 35 3.64 -27.56 -7.96
C ASN A 35 5.00 -28.25 -7.96
N GLU A 36 5.08 -29.41 -7.33
CA GLU A 36 6.31 -30.20 -7.17
C GLU A 36 6.94 -30.63 -8.51
N HIS A 37 6.10 -30.86 -9.53
CA HIS A 37 6.53 -31.23 -10.88
C HIS A 37 6.80 -30.05 -11.82
N SER A 38 6.86 -28.82 -11.30
CA SER A 38 7.20 -27.67 -12.15
C SER A 38 8.69 -27.67 -12.46
N PRO A 39 9.10 -27.56 -13.74
CA PRO A 39 10.51 -27.47 -14.10
C PRO A 39 11.10 -26.19 -13.50
N ARG A 40 12.00 -26.35 -12.52
CA ARG A 40 12.68 -25.24 -11.82
C ARG A 40 13.27 -24.22 -12.78
N LEU A 41 13.80 -24.67 -13.92
CA LEU A 41 14.39 -23.81 -14.95
C LEU A 41 13.40 -22.75 -15.47
N ASN A 42 12.15 -23.10 -15.76
CA ASN A 42 11.17 -22.15 -16.29
C ASN A 42 10.89 -21.03 -15.28
N TRP A 43 10.79 -21.38 -14.00
CA TRP A 43 10.59 -20.42 -12.92
C TRP A 43 11.79 -19.50 -12.71
N GLU A 44 13.01 -20.02 -12.79
CA GLU A 44 14.24 -19.21 -12.73
C GLU A 44 14.34 -18.25 -13.93
N VAL A 45 14.03 -18.72 -15.14
CA VAL A 45 13.95 -17.87 -16.34
C VAL A 45 12.92 -16.76 -16.17
N PHE A 46 11.73 -17.07 -15.63
CA PHE A 46 10.71 -16.06 -15.37
C PHE A 46 11.20 -14.95 -14.42
N LYS A 47 11.95 -15.28 -13.36
CA LYS A 47 12.54 -14.27 -12.47
C LYS A 47 13.56 -13.39 -13.18
N VAL A 48 14.39 -13.96 -14.05
CA VAL A 48 15.33 -13.17 -14.86
C VAL A 48 14.56 -12.19 -15.75
N VAL A 49 13.51 -12.65 -16.43
CA VAL A 49 12.64 -11.78 -17.24
C VAL A 49 12.02 -10.66 -16.39
N LEU A 50 11.53 -10.98 -15.20
CA LEU A 50 10.97 -9.99 -14.27
C LEU A 50 12.00 -8.95 -13.80
N LEU A 51 13.23 -9.37 -13.49
CA LEU A 51 14.31 -8.47 -13.09
C LEU A 51 14.75 -7.57 -14.24
N LEU A 52 14.86 -8.12 -15.46
CA LEU A 52 15.13 -7.34 -16.67
C LEU A 52 14.02 -6.32 -16.94
N TRP A 53 12.75 -6.69 -16.70
CA TRP A 53 11.64 -5.75 -16.74
C TRP A 53 11.78 -4.62 -15.70
N GLY A 54 12.18 -4.94 -14.47
CA GLY A 54 12.48 -3.93 -13.44
C GLY A 54 13.60 -2.96 -13.85
N VAL A 55 14.66 -3.48 -14.47
CA VAL A 55 15.76 -2.66 -15.04
C VAL A 55 15.26 -1.79 -16.20
N ALA A 56 14.37 -2.31 -17.05
CA ALA A 56 13.75 -1.52 -18.13
C ALA A 56 12.89 -0.38 -17.58
N VAL A 57 12.13 -0.61 -16.50
CA VAL A 57 11.39 0.45 -15.79
C VAL A 57 12.36 1.50 -15.23
N LEU A 58 13.48 1.08 -14.63
CA LEU A 58 14.52 2.00 -14.16
C LEU A 58 15.12 2.83 -15.30
N ALA A 59 15.47 2.21 -16.42
CA ALA A 59 16.00 2.92 -17.60
C ALA A 59 14.97 3.92 -18.17
N CYS A 60 13.69 3.56 -18.17
CA CYS A 60 12.60 4.47 -18.54
C CYS A 60 12.54 5.69 -17.60
N THR A 61 12.74 5.49 -16.28
CA THR A 61 12.82 6.63 -15.35
C THR A 61 13.95 7.60 -15.69
N TRP A 62 15.09 7.11 -16.19
CA TRP A 62 16.20 7.99 -16.56
C TRP A 62 15.95 8.72 -17.87
N ARG A 63 15.32 8.06 -18.85
CA ARG A 63 15.03 8.65 -20.16
C ARG A 63 14.01 9.78 -20.08
N GLU A 64 12.96 9.61 -19.27
CA GLU A 64 11.88 10.59 -19.13
C GLU A 64 12.33 11.92 -18.49
N GLN A 65 13.49 11.94 -17.82
CA GLN A 65 14.02 13.16 -17.21
C GLN A 65 14.16 14.31 -18.22
N GLY A 66 14.50 14.01 -19.48
CA GLY A 66 14.65 15.02 -20.54
C GLY A 66 13.37 15.39 -21.28
N LEU A 67 12.28 14.61 -21.13
CA LEU A 67 11.03 14.85 -21.86
C LEU A 67 10.07 15.77 -21.11
N LEU A 68 10.13 15.79 -19.77
CA LEU A 68 9.24 16.56 -18.91
C LEU A 68 9.83 17.91 -18.49
N THR A 69 11.11 18.16 -18.78
CA THR A 69 11.73 19.48 -18.63
C THR A 69 11.19 20.41 -19.72
N LEU A 70 10.21 21.25 -19.36
CA LEU A 70 9.73 22.31 -20.25
C LEU A 70 10.91 23.22 -20.63
N PRO A 71 11.07 23.59 -21.91
CA PRO A 71 12.12 24.50 -22.35
C PRO A 71 11.97 25.84 -21.61
N GLU A 72 12.97 26.19 -20.81
CA GLU A 72 13.21 27.46 -20.10
C GLU A 72 12.01 28.42 -19.98
N VAL A 73 10.89 27.97 -19.41
CA VAL A 73 9.98 28.94 -18.77
C VAL A 73 10.79 29.45 -17.60
N HIS A 74 11.25 30.71 -17.67
CA HIS A 74 11.99 31.39 -16.63
C HIS A 74 11.47 30.94 -15.26
N GLN A 75 12.19 29.99 -14.65
CA GLN A 75 11.98 29.56 -13.29
C GLN A 75 12.35 30.78 -12.48
N VAL A 76 11.36 31.67 -12.28
CA VAL A 76 11.46 32.66 -11.22
C VAL A 76 11.58 31.82 -9.97
N ASP A 77 12.82 31.71 -9.52
CA ASP A 77 13.40 30.83 -8.52
C ASP A 77 12.74 31.08 -7.16
N ARG A 78 11.43 30.87 -7.08
CA ARG A 78 10.63 30.99 -5.86
C ARG A 78 10.83 29.71 -5.08
N GLN A 79 12.07 29.52 -4.67
CA GLN A 79 12.44 28.59 -3.63
C GLN A 79 11.73 29.04 -2.35
N VAL A 80 10.57 28.43 -2.09
CA VAL A 80 9.81 28.70 -0.87
C VAL A 80 10.62 28.15 0.29
N ARG A 81 11.15 29.07 1.11
CA ARG A 81 11.86 28.71 2.34
C ARG A 81 10.90 27.97 3.26
N ASN A 82 11.37 26.86 3.84
CA ASN A 82 10.58 26.10 4.78
C ASN A 82 10.31 26.95 6.05
N PRO A 83 9.05 27.20 6.45
CA PRO A 83 8.73 28.02 7.62
C PRO A 83 9.22 27.39 8.93
N SER A 84 9.41 26.07 8.99
CA SER A 84 9.92 25.38 10.18
C SER A 84 11.46 25.36 10.27
N PHE A 85 12.17 25.89 9.25
CA PHE A 85 13.63 25.88 9.23
C PHE A 85 14.23 26.76 10.32
N ARG A 86 15.12 26.17 11.12
CA ARG A 86 15.91 26.91 12.13
C ARG A 86 17.38 26.92 11.70
N ALA A 87 17.98 28.11 11.62
CA ALA A 87 19.40 28.22 11.35
C ALA A 87 20.19 27.66 12.55
N ARG A 88 20.85 26.52 12.36
CA ARG A 88 21.67 25.86 13.40
C ARG A 88 23.16 26.12 13.20
N SER A 89 23.88 26.33 14.31
CA SER A 89 25.34 26.39 14.33
C SER A 89 25.97 25.04 13.95
N ARG A 90 27.27 25.00 13.65
CA ARG A 90 27.95 23.74 13.24
C ARG A 90 27.90 22.67 14.35
N SER A 91 28.07 23.07 15.61
CA SER A 91 27.98 22.17 16.77
C SER A 91 26.57 21.61 16.95
N GLU A 92 25.54 22.45 16.82
CA GLU A 92 24.13 22.02 16.88
C GLU A 92 23.76 21.05 15.74
N ARG A 93 24.30 21.24 14.53
CA ARG A 93 24.10 20.28 13.43
C ARG A 93 24.73 18.92 13.75
N CYS A 94 25.94 18.92 14.31
CA CYS A 94 26.60 17.68 14.73
C CYS A 94 25.78 16.95 15.81
N LEU A 95 25.32 17.68 16.83
CA LEU A 95 24.47 17.13 17.89
C LEU A 95 23.14 16.61 17.33
N ALA A 96 22.51 17.34 16.40
CA ALA A 96 21.27 16.91 15.75
C ALA A 96 21.46 15.63 14.93
N MET A 97 22.59 15.50 14.20
CA MET A 97 22.90 14.27 13.45
C MET A 97 23.15 13.09 14.39
N LEU A 98 23.84 13.31 15.52
CA LEU A 98 24.02 12.27 16.54
C LEU A 98 22.68 11.86 17.15
N TRP A 99 21.80 12.82 17.45
CA TRP A 99 20.48 12.53 18.00
C TRP A 99 19.58 11.82 16.99
N LEU A 100 19.67 12.17 15.70
CA LEU A 100 19.00 11.43 14.63
C LEU A 100 19.51 9.99 14.56
N ALA A 101 20.84 9.80 14.54
CA ALA A 101 21.52 8.51 14.46
C ALA A 101 21.22 7.57 15.64
N PHE A 102 21.31 8.07 16.87
CA PHE A 102 21.26 7.26 18.08
C PHE A 102 19.95 7.36 18.86
N GLY A 103 19.12 8.38 18.59
CA GLY A 103 17.81 8.54 19.20
C GLY A 103 16.69 8.17 18.23
N ALA A 104 16.57 8.91 17.14
CA ALA A 104 15.44 8.77 16.22
C ALA A 104 15.46 7.43 15.47
N PHE A 105 16.57 7.04 14.84
CA PHE A 105 16.62 5.78 14.07
C PHE A 105 16.35 4.53 14.93
N PRO A 106 16.92 4.35 16.13
CA PRO A 106 16.56 3.23 16.99
C PRO A 106 15.08 3.22 17.39
N LEU A 107 14.50 4.40 17.69
CA LEU A 107 13.08 4.51 17.97
C LEU A 107 12.23 4.09 16.77
N LEU A 108 12.59 4.53 15.55
CA LEU A 108 11.93 4.12 14.33
C LEU A 108 12.03 2.61 14.08
N ILE A 109 13.19 2.01 14.36
CA ILE A 109 13.36 0.54 14.27
C ILE A 109 12.41 -0.15 15.25
N VAL A 110 12.30 0.32 16.49
CA VAL A 110 11.35 -0.23 17.46
C VAL A 110 9.90 -0.08 16.98
N CYS A 111 9.52 1.09 16.44
CA CYS A 111 8.20 1.30 15.85
C CYS A 111 7.93 0.35 14.68
N VAL A 112 8.87 0.20 13.76
CA VAL A 112 8.78 -0.74 12.63
C VAL A 112 8.65 -2.19 13.11
N MET A 113 9.40 -2.58 14.13
CA MET A 113 9.33 -3.92 14.72
C MET A 113 7.98 -4.17 15.38
N LEU A 114 7.44 -3.18 16.10
CA LEU A 114 6.11 -3.25 16.71
C LEU A 114 5.02 -3.37 15.66
N ILE A 115 5.08 -2.55 14.61
CA ILE A 115 4.17 -2.61 13.47
C ILE A 115 4.22 -3.99 12.79
N SER A 116 5.43 -4.47 12.52
CA SER A 116 5.64 -5.80 11.92
C SER A 116 5.09 -6.91 12.83
N PHE A 117 5.25 -6.78 14.14
CA PHE A 117 4.70 -7.73 15.11
C PHE A 117 3.17 -7.75 15.12
N ILE A 118 2.52 -6.58 15.09
CA ILE A 118 1.05 -6.47 15.01
C ILE A 118 0.53 -7.14 13.73
N LEU A 119 1.17 -6.85 12.59
CA LEU A 119 0.79 -7.44 11.30
C LEU A 119 1.02 -8.95 11.26
N MET A 120 2.15 -9.42 11.78
CA MET A 120 2.40 -10.85 11.92
C MET A 120 1.37 -11.52 12.84
N GLY A 121 0.91 -10.83 13.89
CA GLY A 121 -0.19 -11.28 14.74
C GLY A 121 -1.50 -11.42 13.97
N ALA A 122 -1.84 -10.46 13.11
CA ALA A 122 -3.03 -10.53 12.27
C ALA A 122 -2.97 -11.69 11.26
N ILE A 123 -1.82 -11.90 10.61
CA ILE A 123 -1.62 -13.05 9.71
C ILE A 123 -1.66 -14.37 10.50
N GLN A 124 -1.06 -14.41 11.70
CA GLN A 124 -1.10 -15.57 12.60
C GLN A 124 -2.52 -15.89 13.07
N PHE A 125 -3.38 -14.86 13.21
CA PHE A 125 -4.80 -15.03 13.49
C PHE A 125 -5.56 -15.62 12.29
N GLN A 126 -5.29 -15.16 11.07
CA GLN A 126 -5.85 -15.78 9.86
C GLN A 126 -5.42 -17.25 9.72
N ALA A 127 -4.15 -17.54 9.99
CA ALA A 127 -3.60 -18.89 10.07
C ALA A 127 -4.33 -19.76 11.11
N TRP A 128 -4.63 -19.20 12.29
CA TRP A 128 -5.41 -19.89 13.32
C TRP A 128 -6.84 -20.22 12.86
N ILE A 129 -7.51 -19.26 12.20
CA ILE A 129 -8.86 -19.47 11.61
C ILE A 129 -8.83 -20.66 10.64
N ILE A 130 -7.85 -20.70 9.74
CA ILE A 130 -7.78 -21.74 8.70
C ILE A 130 -7.42 -23.10 9.30
N TRP A 131 -6.34 -23.18 10.08
CA TRP A 131 -5.75 -24.46 10.47
C TRP A 131 -6.36 -25.08 11.72
N ASP A 132 -6.62 -24.28 12.76
CA ASP A 132 -7.08 -24.77 14.05
C ASP A 132 -8.61 -24.77 14.09
N TRP A 133 -9.23 -23.60 13.90
CA TRP A 133 -10.70 -23.49 13.91
C TRP A 133 -11.35 -24.23 12.72
N GLY A 134 -10.81 -24.04 11.52
CA GLY A 134 -11.20 -24.76 10.31
C GLY A 134 -10.81 -26.24 10.30
N GLY A 135 -9.94 -26.70 11.21
CA GLY A 135 -9.50 -28.09 11.27
C GLY A 135 -8.74 -28.57 10.03
N CYS A 136 -8.20 -27.65 9.22
CA CYS A 136 -7.65 -28.00 7.92
C CYS A 136 -6.38 -28.84 7.98
N ILE A 137 -5.66 -28.87 9.09
CA ILE A 137 -4.51 -29.77 9.23
C ILE A 137 -4.96 -31.23 9.06
N GLU A 138 -6.04 -31.62 9.75
CA GLU A 138 -6.57 -33.00 9.73
C GLU A 138 -7.36 -33.30 8.47
N LEU A 139 -8.20 -32.35 8.03
CA LEU A 139 -9.08 -32.53 6.88
C LEU A 139 -8.37 -32.41 5.52
N GLY A 140 -7.11 -31.99 5.49
CA GLY A 140 -6.43 -31.70 4.23
C GLY A 140 -6.99 -30.47 3.48
N CYS A 141 -7.88 -29.67 4.08
CA CYS A 141 -8.53 -28.55 3.41
C CYS A 141 -7.66 -27.31 3.25
N ARG A 142 -8.03 -26.44 2.31
CA ARG A 142 -7.34 -25.16 2.09
C ARG A 142 -7.91 -24.04 2.95
N ASP A 143 -9.24 -24.04 3.09
CA ASP A 143 -10.02 -22.92 3.59
C ASP A 143 -10.97 -23.39 4.69
N ALA A 144 -11.28 -22.52 5.66
CA ALA A 144 -12.17 -22.85 6.77
C ALA A 144 -13.62 -23.12 6.31
N GLN A 145 -13.98 -22.65 5.11
CA GLN A 145 -15.24 -22.91 4.44
C GLN A 145 -15.54 -24.40 4.26
N VAL A 146 -14.52 -25.27 4.12
CA VAL A 146 -14.76 -26.71 3.93
C VAL A 146 -15.44 -27.34 5.14
N LYS A 147 -15.08 -26.90 6.36
CA LYS A 147 -15.66 -27.40 7.61
C LYS A 147 -16.92 -26.64 8.02
N HIS A 148 -16.90 -25.31 7.89
CA HIS A 148 -17.93 -24.42 8.47
C HIS A 148 -18.86 -23.78 7.43
N GLY A 149 -18.73 -24.13 6.14
CA GLY A 149 -19.54 -23.57 5.06
C GLY A 149 -19.45 -22.05 4.99
N PHE A 150 -20.61 -21.40 4.87
CA PHE A 150 -20.71 -19.94 4.77
C PHE A 150 -20.08 -19.19 5.96
N TRP A 151 -20.21 -19.71 7.17
CA TRP A 151 -19.59 -19.10 8.36
C TRP A 151 -18.06 -19.13 8.28
N GLY A 152 -17.51 -20.20 7.73
CA GLY A 152 -16.07 -20.31 7.48
C GLY A 152 -15.57 -19.21 6.54
N TRP A 153 -16.28 -19.02 5.43
CA TRP A 153 -16.00 -17.94 4.48
C TRP A 153 -16.13 -16.55 5.10
N LEU A 154 -17.20 -16.30 5.87
CA LEU A 154 -17.44 -14.99 6.48
C LEU A 154 -16.33 -14.62 7.47
N VAL A 155 -15.89 -15.56 8.31
CA VAL A 155 -14.82 -15.35 9.28
C VAL A 155 -13.48 -15.11 8.56
N GLU A 156 -13.18 -15.85 7.50
CA GLU A 156 -11.98 -15.64 6.68
C GLU A 156 -11.96 -14.23 6.06
N VAL A 157 -13.06 -13.83 5.41
CA VAL A 157 -13.22 -12.48 4.85
C VAL A 157 -13.11 -11.40 5.94
N SER A 158 -13.66 -11.64 7.13
CA SER A 158 -13.53 -10.69 8.25
C SER A 158 -12.08 -10.50 8.69
N GLY A 159 -11.27 -11.56 8.62
CA GLY A 159 -9.82 -11.50 8.88
C GLY A 159 -9.08 -10.64 7.85
N ASP A 160 -9.47 -10.70 6.58
CA ASP A 160 -8.91 -9.84 5.52
C ASP A 160 -9.31 -8.36 5.72
N VAL A 161 -10.57 -8.11 6.09
CA VAL A 161 -11.04 -6.75 6.41
C VAL A 161 -10.27 -6.18 7.61
N LEU A 162 -10.02 -6.99 8.66
CA LEU A 162 -9.23 -6.56 9.80
C LEU A 162 -7.82 -6.14 9.39
N VAL A 163 -7.14 -6.94 8.57
CA VAL A 163 -5.79 -6.62 8.05
C VAL A 163 -5.82 -5.33 7.23
N ALA A 164 -6.84 -5.14 6.38
CA ALA A 164 -6.99 -3.92 5.60
C ALA A 164 -7.15 -2.67 6.50
N VAL A 165 -7.98 -2.76 7.56
CA VAL A 165 -8.15 -1.67 8.53
C VAL A 165 -6.84 -1.35 9.26
N ILE A 166 -6.07 -2.37 9.64
CA ILE A 166 -4.75 -2.17 10.26
C ILE A 166 -3.80 -1.46 9.30
N PHE A 167 -3.78 -1.83 8.01
CA PHE A 167 -2.95 -1.16 7.01
C PHE A 167 -3.31 0.32 6.82
N GLU A 168 -4.60 0.68 6.81
CA GLU A 168 -5.02 2.08 6.72
C GLU A 168 -4.61 2.87 7.98
N GLY A 169 -4.77 2.28 9.17
CA GLY A 169 -4.30 2.90 10.42
C GLY A 169 -2.79 3.11 10.44
N MET A 170 -2.04 2.16 9.89
CA MET A 170 -0.59 2.28 9.72
C MET A 170 -0.19 3.38 8.76
N MET A 171 -0.97 3.63 7.70
CA MET A 171 -0.70 4.70 6.75
C MET A 171 -0.74 6.07 7.43
N ALA A 172 -1.77 6.34 8.23
CA ALA A 172 -1.84 7.57 9.02
C ALA A 172 -0.65 7.69 10.00
N LEU A 173 -0.28 6.60 10.67
CA LEU A 173 0.88 6.58 11.57
C LEU A 173 2.20 6.83 10.82
N SER A 174 2.34 6.28 9.61
CA SER A 174 3.55 6.43 8.78
C SER A 174 3.75 7.88 8.34
N GLN A 175 2.67 8.60 8.04
CA GLN A 175 2.71 10.03 7.70
C GLN A 175 3.18 10.86 8.89
N LEU A 176 2.61 10.63 10.08
CA LEU A 176 3.03 11.32 11.30
C LEU A 176 4.50 11.06 11.64
N LEU A 177 4.95 9.80 11.53
CA LEU A 177 6.35 9.44 11.75
C LEU A 177 7.26 10.08 10.70
N ALA A 178 6.87 10.07 9.42
CA ALA A 178 7.65 10.66 8.34
C ALA A 178 7.80 12.18 8.48
N GLU A 179 6.73 12.89 8.84
CA GLU A 179 6.77 14.33 9.11
C GLU A 179 7.66 14.66 10.30
N TRP A 180 7.56 13.85 11.37
CA TRP A 180 8.42 13.97 12.54
C TRP A 180 9.90 13.78 12.14
N VAL A 181 10.25 12.71 11.44
CA VAL A 181 11.64 12.44 11.00
C VAL A 181 12.17 13.56 10.10
N ALA A 182 11.41 13.96 9.09
CA ALA A 182 11.82 15.03 8.18
C ALA A 182 11.98 16.39 8.92
N SER A 183 11.22 16.63 9.99
CA SER A 183 11.36 17.86 10.79
C SER A 183 12.68 17.91 11.56
N LEU A 184 13.21 16.74 11.95
CA LEU A 184 14.48 16.62 12.67
C LEU A 184 15.69 16.91 11.77
N GLU A 185 15.60 16.52 10.49
CA GLU A 185 16.59 16.79 9.45
C GLU A 185 16.73 18.30 9.13
N ASN A 186 15.73 19.11 9.50
CA ASN A 186 15.77 20.58 9.43
C ASN A 186 16.13 21.13 8.03
N HIS A 187 15.36 20.72 7.03
CA HIS A 187 15.49 21.14 5.64
C HIS A 187 15.25 22.64 5.44
N LYS A 188 16.15 23.32 4.72
CA LYS A 188 16.05 24.76 4.40
C LYS A 188 14.89 25.06 3.44
N MET A 189 14.66 24.18 2.48
CA MET A 189 13.67 24.36 1.42
C MET A 189 12.42 23.52 1.65
N LEU A 190 11.26 24.06 1.31
CA LEU A 190 10.00 23.34 1.51
C LEU A 190 9.88 22.10 0.60
N HIS A 191 10.39 22.19 -0.63
CA HIS A 191 10.33 21.06 -1.57
C HIS A 191 11.24 19.90 -1.11
N THR A 192 12.43 20.16 -0.55
CA THR A 192 13.29 19.09 -0.02
C THR A 192 12.68 18.45 1.22
N TYR A 193 12.04 19.25 2.09
CA TYR A 193 11.28 18.73 3.22
C TYR A 193 10.16 17.79 2.76
N ARG A 194 9.32 18.22 1.81
CA ARG A 194 8.22 17.39 1.29
C ARG A 194 8.73 16.13 0.58
N ALA A 195 9.82 16.23 -0.17
CA ALA A 195 10.45 15.07 -0.79
C ALA A 195 10.96 14.05 0.25
N ALA A 196 11.56 14.54 1.34
CA ALA A 196 11.99 13.70 2.45
C ALA A 196 10.80 13.04 3.15
N VAL A 197 9.73 13.78 3.47
CA VAL A 197 8.49 13.21 4.03
C VAL A 197 7.95 12.12 3.12
N ALA A 198 7.78 12.39 1.81
CA ALA A 198 7.24 11.42 0.86
C ALA A 198 8.10 10.14 0.77
N MET A 199 9.44 10.26 0.82
CA MET A 199 10.33 9.11 0.85
C MET A 199 10.22 8.30 2.14
N HIS A 200 10.16 8.95 3.30
CA HIS A 200 9.96 8.27 4.58
C HIS A 200 8.62 7.54 4.64
N VAL A 201 7.51 8.17 4.20
CA VAL A 201 6.20 7.52 4.07
C VAL A 201 6.31 6.29 3.18
N THR A 202 6.95 6.43 2.00
CA THR A 202 7.14 5.32 1.06
C THR A 202 7.88 4.15 1.70
N VAL A 203 8.94 4.42 2.47
CA VAL A 203 9.73 3.39 3.15
C VAL A 203 8.92 2.70 4.24
N PHE A 204 8.23 3.45 5.11
CA PHE A 204 7.41 2.87 6.17
C PHE A 204 6.25 2.03 5.61
N GLU A 205 5.58 2.51 4.56
CA GLU A 205 4.53 1.79 3.86
C GLU A 205 5.05 0.51 3.18
N ALA A 206 6.20 0.60 2.52
CA ALA A 206 6.85 -0.56 1.91
C ALA A 206 7.19 -1.62 2.96
N ILE A 207 7.77 -1.21 4.09
CA ILE A 207 8.09 -2.09 5.21
C ILE A 207 6.81 -2.76 5.74
N GLY A 208 5.79 -1.96 6.08
CA GLY A 208 4.54 -2.46 6.62
C GLY A 208 3.83 -3.45 5.70
N LYS A 209 3.85 -3.20 4.38
CA LYS A 209 3.15 -4.05 3.43
C LYS A 209 3.96 -5.24 2.92
N VAL A 210 5.29 -5.18 2.89
CA VAL A 210 6.14 -6.24 2.30
C VAL A 210 6.76 -7.16 3.35
N VAL A 211 7.22 -6.62 4.49
CA VAL A 211 7.95 -7.40 5.49
C VAL A 211 7.18 -8.61 6.03
N PRO A 212 5.87 -8.52 6.35
CA PRO A 212 5.14 -9.69 6.84
C PRO A 212 5.17 -10.87 5.85
N TYR A 213 5.12 -10.58 4.55
CA TYR A 213 5.13 -11.62 3.51
C TYR A 213 6.52 -12.12 3.18
N VAL A 214 7.54 -11.26 3.25
CA VAL A 214 8.95 -11.68 3.23
C VAL A 214 9.22 -12.62 4.41
N PHE A 215 8.72 -12.27 5.60
CA PHE A 215 8.82 -13.12 6.79
C PHE A 215 8.12 -14.46 6.57
N LEU A 216 6.92 -14.51 5.98
CA LEU A 216 6.28 -15.78 5.63
C LEU A 216 7.16 -16.61 4.66
N GLY A 217 7.69 -15.98 3.62
CA GLY A 217 8.53 -16.64 2.63
C GLY A 217 9.85 -17.20 3.18
N ILE A 218 10.42 -16.55 4.21
CA ILE A 218 11.67 -16.98 4.86
C ILE A 218 11.40 -17.91 6.05
N VAL A 219 10.45 -17.60 6.93
CA VAL A 219 10.29 -18.32 8.20
C VAL A 219 9.31 -19.49 8.07
N PHE A 220 8.20 -19.30 7.37
CA PHE A 220 7.11 -20.28 7.32
C PHE A 220 7.29 -21.31 6.18
N VAL A 221 7.62 -20.85 4.97
CA VAL A 221 7.65 -21.71 3.78
C VAL A 221 8.82 -22.70 3.73
N PRO A 222 10.07 -22.37 4.11
CA PRO A 222 11.20 -23.28 3.94
C PRO A 222 11.13 -24.51 4.84
N GLN A 223 11.77 -25.60 4.41
CA GLN A 223 11.96 -26.78 5.23
C GLN A 223 13.30 -26.66 5.98
N TYR A 224 13.26 -26.44 7.30
CA TYR A 224 14.46 -26.29 8.14
C TYR A 224 14.91 -27.60 8.80
N TYR A 225 14.00 -28.54 8.96
CA TYR A 225 14.23 -29.84 9.61
C TYR A 225 14.00 -30.96 8.61
N GLN A 226 14.38 -32.19 8.95
CA GLN A 226 14.00 -33.34 8.15
C GLN A 226 12.46 -33.39 8.02
N PRO A 227 11.90 -33.63 6.82
CA PRO A 227 10.46 -33.73 6.65
C PRO A 227 9.93 -34.90 7.48
N ILE A 228 8.93 -34.60 8.32
CA ILE A 228 8.16 -35.58 9.08
C ILE A 228 6.74 -35.43 8.56
N ASP A 229 6.28 -36.39 7.77
CA ASP A 229 4.91 -36.39 7.24
C ASP A 229 3.92 -36.92 8.29
N ASP A 230 4.00 -36.40 9.51
CA ASP A 230 3.09 -36.73 10.60
C ASP A 230 2.25 -35.50 10.98
N PRO A 231 0.93 -35.50 10.69
CA PRO A 231 0.04 -34.41 11.09
C PRO A 231 -0.04 -34.25 12.62
N LYS A 232 0.39 -35.24 13.40
CA LYS A 232 0.41 -35.25 14.86
C LYS A 232 1.80 -34.98 15.46
N ALA A 233 2.77 -34.56 14.65
CA ALA A 233 4.13 -34.25 15.14
C ALA A 233 4.09 -33.36 16.39
N ASP A 234 4.88 -33.72 17.40
CA ASP A 234 4.99 -32.95 18.63
C ASP A 234 5.73 -31.62 18.38
N CYS A 235 5.19 -30.57 18.97
CA CYS A 235 5.66 -29.19 18.87
C CYS A 235 5.97 -28.58 20.24
N SER A 236 5.91 -29.37 21.32
CA SER A 236 6.07 -28.92 22.71
C SER A 236 7.44 -28.25 23.00
N ASP A 237 8.44 -28.53 22.17
CA ASP A 237 9.79 -27.96 22.20
C ASP A 237 9.89 -26.56 21.58
N LEU A 238 8.89 -26.12 20.79
CA LEU A 238 8.91 -24.83 20.10
C LEU A 238 8.34 -23.71 20.99
N LEU A 239 9.08 -22.61 21.12
CA LEU A 239 8.63 -21.43 21.88
C LEU A 239 7.30 -20.88 21.36
N GLY A 240 7.14 -20.80 20.03
CA GLY A 240 5.90 -20.32 19.42
C GLY A 240 4.69 -21.18 19.78
N TYR A 241 4.88 -22.49 19.91
CA TYR A 241 3.82 -23.41 20.33
C TYR A 241 3.40 -23.17 21.78
N ARG A 242 4.34 -22.86 22.67
CA ARG A 242 4.03 -22.54 24.07
C ARG A 242 3.26 -21.22 24.21
N LEU A 243 3.52 -20.25 23.34
CA LEU A 243 2.87 -18.93 23.39
C LEU A 243 1.51 -18.89 22.68
N ILE A 244 1.39 -19.52 21.51
CA ILE A 244 0.24 -19.38 20.60
C ILE A 244 -0.52 -20.70 20.41
N GLY A 245 0.05 -21.82 20.86
CA GLY A 245 -0.54 -23.15 20.73
C GLY A 245 -0.28 -23.80 19.38
N LYS A 246 -1.19 -24.70 18.97
CA LYS A 246 -1.07 -25.54 17.77
C LYS A 246 -0.99 -24.74 16.47
N SER A 247 -1.53 -23.53 16.43
CA SER A 247 -1.57 -22.67 15.24
C SER A 247 -0.27 -21.95 14.95
N ALA A 248 0.70 -21.92 15.88
CA ALA A 248 1.96 -21.21 15.68
C ALA A 248 2.63 -21.64 14.37
N PHE A 249 3.06 -20.68 13.54
CA PHE A 249 3.67 -20.98 12.23
C PHE A 249 4.79 -22.03 12.31
N GLN A 250 5.59 -22.02 13.37
CA GLN A 250 6.66 -23.01 13.58
C GLN A 250 6.14 -24.44 13.75
N CYS A 251 5.00 -24.63 14.40
CA CYS A 251 4.38 -25.95 14.58
C CYS A 251 3.66 -26.41 13.31
N VAL A 252 2.89 -25.51 12.68
CA VAL A 252 2.23 -25.78 11.39
C VAL A 252 3.28 -26.16 10.34
N ARG A 253 4.44 -25.50 10.36
CA ARG A 253 5.58 -25.81 9.50
C ARG A 253 6.06 -27.25 9.60
N ARG A 254 6.03 -27.84 10.80
CA ARG A 254 6.41 -29.26 11.01
C ARG A 254 5.34 -30.23 10.54
N ARG A 255 4.07 -29.87 10.69
CA ARG A 255 2.92 -30.75 10.39
C ARG A 255 2.45 -30.71 8.94
N VAL A 256 2.80 -29.65 8.22
CA VAL A 256 2.28 -29.40 6.86
C VAL A 256 3.41 -29.56 5.83
N PRO A 257 3.21 -30.42 4.81
CA PRO A 257 4.17 -30.59 3.73
C PRO A 257 4.53 -29.28 3.02
N MET A 258 5.75 -29.20 2.50
CA MET A 258 6.29 -27.97 1.91
C MET A 258 5.46 -27.45 0.73
N ALA A 259 4.97 -28.34 -0.15
CA ALA A 259 4.14 -27.97 -1.30
C ALA A 259 2.85 -27.25 -0.86
N ARG A 260 2.24 -27.71 0.23
CA ARG A 260 1.03 -27.10 0.80
C ARG A 260 1.34 -25.74 1.44
N ARG A 261 2.49 -25.57 2.09
CA ARG A 261 2.94 -24.26 2.62
C ARG A 261 3.19 -23.25 1.52
N ARG A 262 3.79 -23.65 0.40
CA ARG A 262 3.94 -22.80 -0.80
C ARG A 262 2.58 -22.38 -1.37
N THR A 263 1.62 -23.31 -1.39
CA THR A 263 0.24 -23.03 -1.83
C THR A 263 -0.45 -22.01 -0.92
N VAL A 264 -0.27 -22.13 0.40
CA VAL A 264 -0.78 -21.13 1.36
C VAL A 264 -0.07 -19.80 1.21
N PHE A 265 1.25 -19.78 1.04
CA PHE A 265 1.98 -18.53 0.79
C PHE A 265 1.50 -17.82 -0.47
N LYS A 266 1.24 -18.58 -1.54
CA LYS A 266 0.62 -18.06 -2.75
C LYS A 266 -0.80 -17.52 -2.51
N LEU A 267 -1.61 -18.18 -1.67
CA LEU A 267 -2.93 -17.65 -1.31
C LEU A 267 -2.85 -16.28 -0.66
N PHE A 268 -1.91 -16.10 0.27
CA PHE A 268 -1.69 -14.81 0.91
C PHE A 268 -1.32 -13.70 -0.10
N MET A 269 -0.81 -14.05 -1.28
CA MET A 269 -0.56 -13.09 -2.36
C MET A 269 -1.84 -12.69 -3.11
N LYS A 270 -2.92 -13.47 -3.05
CA LYS A 270 -4.17 -13.18 -3.77
C LYS A 270 -4.78 -11.86 -3.30
N GLY A 271 -4.77 -11.59 -2.00
CA GLY A 271 -5.28 -10.34 -1.44
C GLY A 271 -4.61 -9.11 -2.09
N PRO A 272 -3.29 -8.94 -1.97
CA PRO A 272 -2.56 -7.82 -2.57
C PRO A 272 -2.64 -7.71 -4.09
N PHE A 273 -2.66 -8.81 -4.84
CA PHE A 273 -2.68 -8.76 -6.32
C PHE A 273 -4.08 -8.61 -6.93
N VAL A 274 -5.11 -9.12 -6.26
CA VAL A 274 -6.46 -9.26 -6.84
C VAL A 274 -7.50 -8.44 -6.10
N VAL A 275 -7.43 -8.37 -4.77
CA VAL A 275 -8.51 -7.77 -3.97
C VAL A 275 -8.18 -6.32 -3.64
N ALA A 276 -6.99 -6.07 -3.09
CA ALA A 276 -6.56 -4.76 -2.61
C ALA A 276 -6.62 -3.66 -3.69
N PRO A 277 -6.17 -3.86 -4.94
CA PRO A 277 -6.22 -2.81 -5.96
C PRO A 277 -7.64 -2.37 -6.30
N PHE A 278 -8.59 -3.31 -6.35
CA PHE A 278 -9.98 -2.99 -6.66
C PHE A 278 -10.70 -2.34 -5.48
N ILE A 279 -10.40 -2.78 -4.24
CA ILE A 279 -10.86 -2.09 -3.03
C ILE A 279 -10.30 -0.66 -2.99
N SER A 280 -9.02 -0.46 -3.34
CA SER A 280 -8.42 0.88 -3.42
C SER A 280 -9.21 1.79 -4.37
N ILE A 281 -9.53 1.33 -5.58
CA ILE A 281 -10.36 2.08 -6.54
C ILE A 281 -11.74 2.40 -5.96
N LEU A 282 -12.41 1.41 -5.34
CA LEU A 282 -13.70 1.60 -4.70
C LEU A 282 -13.63 2.71 -3.63
N MET A 283 -12.64 2.64 -2.74
CA MET A 283 -12.46 3.58 -1.63
C MET A 283 -12.02 4.97 -2.07
N LYS A 284 -11.26 5.09 -3.17
CA LYS A 284 -10.72 6.38 -3.64
C LYS A 284 -11.62 7.11 -4.62
N ALA A 285 -12.41 6.41 -5.42
CA ALA A 285 -13.21 7.00 -6.48
C ALA A 285 -14.71 6.88 -6.22
N ILE A 286 -15.19 5.66 -5.98
CA ILE A 286 -16.63 5.38 -5.93
C ILE A 286 -17.23 5.84 -4.60
N VAL A 287 -16.63 5.46 -3.47
CA VAL A 287 -17.13 5.81 -2.13
C VAL A 287 -17.20 7.32 -1.92
N PRO A 288 -16.18 8.13 -2.25
CA PRO A 288 -16.27 9.59 -2.16
C PRO A 288 -17.34 10.21 -3.05
N LEU A 289 -17.54 9.64 -4.25
CA LEU A 289 -18.56 10.09 -5.18
C LEU A 289 -19.97 9.82 -4.62
N VAL A 290 -20.20 8.60 -4.12
CA VAL A 290 -21.47 8.21 -3.48
C VAL A 290 -21.72 9.03 -2.21
N ALA A 291 -20.71 9.19 -1.36
CA ALA A 291 -20.79 10.03 -0.15
C ALA A 291 -21.19 11.46 -0.49
N ARG A 292 -20.61 12.05 -1.54
CA ARG A 292 -20.99 13.37 -2.04
C ARG A 292 -22.44 13.42 -2.54
N PHE A 293 -22.89 12.42 -3.29
CA PHE A 293 -24.27 12.39 -3.77
C PHE A 293 -25.28 12.27 -2.63
N LEU A 294 -24.98 11.44 -1.62
CA LEU A 294 -25.80 11.25 -0.43
C LEU A 294 -25.85 12.53 0.42
N ASP A 295 -24.73 13.23 0.58
CA ASP A 295 -24.67 14.53 1.26
C ASP A 295 -25.53 15.59 0.55
N LEU A 296 -25.41 15.72 -0.78
CA LEU A 296 -26.24 16.64 -1.56
C LEU A 296 -27.73 16.26 -1.53
N ALA A 297 -28.04 14.96 -1.49
CA ALA A 297 -29.41 14.49 -1.34
C ALA A 297 -29.96 14.84 0.05
N ALA A 298 -29.15 14.71 1.10
CA ALA A 298 -29.50 15.09 2.46
C ALA A 298 -29.74 16.61 2.59
N GLU A 299 -28.91 17.46 1.95
CA GLU A 299 -29.14 18.90 1.88
C GLU A 299 -30.48 19.25 1.22
N LYS A 300 -30.77 18.63 0.07
CA LYS A 300 -32.04 18.83 -0.64
C LYS A 300 -33.24 18.35 0.18
N ALA A 301 -33.11 17.21 0.85
CA ALA A 301 -34.16 16.64 1.69
C ALA A 301 -34.44 17.51 2.93
N ALA A 302 -33.41 18.12 3.53
CA ALA A 302 -33.55 19.04 4.66
C ALA A 302 -34.34 20.30 4.29
N ASN A 303 -34.22 20.77 3.04
CA ASN A 303 -34.98 21.90 2.52
C ASN A 303 -36.43 21.52 2.15
N SER A 304 -36.76 20.24 2.03
CA SER A 304 -38.11 19.77 1.75
C SER A 304 -38.94 19.63 3.03
N LYS A 305 -40.13 20.24 3.06
CA LYS A 305 -41.07 20.13 4.19
C LYS A 305 -41.48 18.68 4.48
N ARG A 306 -41.58 17.81 3.45
CA ARG A 306 -42.08 16.42 3.58
C ARG A 306 -41.03 15.44 4.12
N LEU A 307 -39.74 15.67 3.85
CA LEU A 307 -38.66 14.72 4.17
C LEU A 307 -37.80 15.13 5.37
N ARG A 308 -38.23 16.15 6.12
CA ARG A 308 -37.41 16.76 7.19
C ARG A 308 -37.02 15.77 8.29
N CYS A 309 -37.92 14.87 8.69
CA CYS A 309 -37.64 13.88 9.75
C CYS A 309 -36.59 12.84 9.29
N PHE A 310 -36.75 12.29 8.08
CA PHE A 310 -35.79 11.37 7.50
C PHE A 310 -34.41 12.01 7.28
N ALA A 311 -34.39 13.26 6.81
CA ALA A 311 -33.16 14.03 6.62
C ALA A 311 -32.44 14.31 7.96
N TYR A 312 -33.18 14.49 9.05
CA TYR A 312 -32.58 14.71 10.37
C TYR A 312 -31.94 13.42 10.93
N CYS A 313 -32.65 12.29 10.86
CA CYS A 313 -32.15 11.02 11.38
C CYS A 313 -31.01 10.41 10.57
N SER A 314 -31.02 10.55 9.24
CA SER A 314 -29.99 9.98 8.36
C SER A 314 -28.90 10.99 7.95
N GLY A 315 -29.19 12.30 8.05
CA GLY A 315 -28.30 13.35 7.57
C GLY A 315 -26.95 13.39 8.27
N TRP A 316 -26.88 13.05 9.56
CA TRP A 316 -25.61 13.00 10.30
C TRP A 316 -24.70 11.88 9.77
N VAL A 317 -25.26 10.73 9.36
CA VAL A 317 -24.50 9.62 8.76
C VAL A 317 -23.94 10.05 7.41
N TRP A 318 -24.77 10.66 6.56
CA TRP A 318 -24.34 11.11 5.23
C TRP A 318 -23.27 12.20 5.30
N ARG A 319 -23.40 13.13 6.23
CA ARG A 319 -22.37 14.16 6.48
C ARG A 319 -21.10 13.56 7.07
N LEU A 320 -21.20 12.56 7.96
CA LEU A 320 -20.02 11.87 8.47
C LEU A 320 -19.26 11.16 7.34
N LEU A 321 -19.96 10.46 6.44
CA LEU A 321 -19.34 9.88 5.25
C LEU A 321 -18.76 10.95 4.32
N GLY A 322 -19.47 12.06 4.12
CA GLY A 322 -18.97 13.22 3.37
C GLY A 322 -17.67 13.78 3.96
N LEU A 323 -17.60 13.94 5.28
CA LEU A 323 -16.40 14.41 5.98
C LEU A 323 -15.22 13.43 5.82
N ILE A 324 -15.47 12.13 5.97
CA ILE A 324 -14.41 11.11 5.87
C ILE A 324 -13.89 11.02 4.44
N PHE A 325 -14.76 11.05 3.43
CA PHE A 325 -14.39 10.66 2.06
C PHE A 325 -14.29 11.82 1.06
N ALA A 326 -15.11 12.87 1.19
CA ALA A 326 -15.28 13.89 0.16
C ALA A 326 -14.75 15.28 0.55
N HIS A 327 -14.93 15.68 1.81
CA HIS A 327 -14.67 17.04 2.28
C HIS A 327 -13.38 17.17 3.08
N ASP A 328 -12.73 18.31 2.96
CA ASP A 328 -11.54 18.68 3.72
C ASP A 328 -11.95 19.15 5.12
N GLY A 329 -11.51 18.42 6.15
CA GLY A 329 -11.88 18.65 7.55
C GLY A 329 -11.55 20.06 8.02
N ASP A 330 -10.39 20.57 7.61
CA ASP A 330 -9.92 21.92 7.96
C ASP A 330 -10.79 23.00 7.31
N SER A 331 -11.29 22.72 6.10
CA SER A 331 -12.15 23.65 5.36
C SER A 331 -13.59 23.68 5.89
N VAL A 332 -14.11 22.56 6.42
CA VAL A 332 -15.50 22.46 6.88
C VAL A 332 -15.69 22.57 8.40
N GLY A 333 -14.61 22.50 9.19
CA GLY A 333 -14.65 22.51 10.65
C GLY A 333 -14.96 21.15 11.27
N CYS A 334 -14.54 20.06 10.64
CA CYS A 334 -14.64 18.68 11.14
C CYS A 334 -16.04 18.30 11.67
N LEU A 335 -16.15 17.92 12.96
CA LEU A 335 -17.41 17.51 13.58
C LEU A 335 -18.48 18.60 13.56
N ARG A 336 -18.10 19.88 13.50
CA ARG A 336 -19.06 20.98 13.35
C ARG A 336 -19.88 20.80 12.08
N TYR A 337 -19.28 20.34 10.99
CA TYR A 337 -19.98 20.08 9.74
C TYR A 337 -20.96 18.90 9.85
N VAL A 338 -20.60 17.84 10.57
CA VAL A 338 -21.51 16.69 10.79
C VAL A 338 -22.81 17.14 11.47
N PHE A 339 -22.69 17.93 12.54
CA PHE A 339 -23.84 18.37 13.31
C PHE A 339 -24.58 19.56 12.69
N LYS A 340 -23.85 20.56 12.18
CA LYS A 340 -24.43 21.85 11.73
C LYS A 340 -24.61 21.95 10.22
N GLY A 341 -24.08 21.01 9.43
CA GLY A 341 -24.08 21.09 7.97
C GLY A 341 -23.00 22.01 7.44
N THR A 342 -23.15 22.47 6.20
CA THR A 342 -22.18 23.34 5.53
C THR A 342 -21.85 24.57 6.37
N PRO A 343 -20.56 24.94 6.53
CA PRO A 343 -20.17 26.09 7.36
C PRO A 343 -20.62 27.43 6.77
N PHE A 344 -21.02 27.44 5.50
CA PHE A 344 -21.41 28.64 4.78
C PHE A 344 -22.88 28.96 5.04
N GLY A 345 -23.14 30.15 5.56
CA GLY A 345 -24.48 30.72 5.63
C GLY A 345 -24.99 31.15 4.24
N PRO A 346 -26.26 31.58 4.14
CA PRO A 346 -26.77 32.20 2.93
C PRO A 346 -25.89 33.38 2.54
N MET A 347 -25.32 33.33 1.35
CA MET A 347 -24.39 34.37 0.90
C MET A 347 -25.17 35.58 0.41
N THR A 348 -24.95 36.72 1.04
CA THR A 348 -25.44 38.01 0.56
C THR A 348 -24.45 38.56 -0.46
N LEU A 349 -24.81 38.51 -1.74
CA LEU A 349 -24.06 39.20 -2.79
C LEU A 349 -24.11 40.71 -2.50
N GLN A 350 -22.97 41.32 -2.17
CA GLN A 350 -22.85 42.78 -2.22
C GLN A 350 -23.14 43.20 -3.66
N LYS A 351 -24.05 44.18 -3.83
CA LYS A 351 -24.43 44.73 -5.14
C LYS A 351 -23.18 45.30 -5.81
N SER A 352 -22.50 44.50 -6.62
CA SER A 352 -21.42 44.97 -7.47
C SER A 352 -22.06 45.53 -8.73
N GLU A 353 -21.96 46.86 -8.90
CA GLU A 353 -22.49 47.62 -10.05
C GLU A 353 -21.83 47.21 -11.38
N ALA A 354 -20.73 46.46 -11.34
CA ALA A 354 -19.85 46.27 -12.49
C ALA A 354 -20.27 45.17 -13.48
N LEU A 355 -21.38 44.44 -13.29
CA LEU A 355 -21.78 43.38 -14.22
C LEU A 355 -23.30 43.21 -14.27
N ALA A 356 -23.92 43.49 -15.42
CA ALA A 356 -25.36 43.30 -15.72
C ALA A 356 -25.79 41.81 -15.82
N ASP A 357 -25.02 40.91 -15.21
CA ASP A 357 -25.25 39.47 -15.20
C ASP A 357 -26.41 39.09 -14.26
N ASP A 358 -27.20 38.09 -14.69
CA ASP A 358 -28.30 37.46 -13.94
C ASP A 358 -27.88 37.15 -12.49
N PRO A 359 -28.55 37.71 -11.47
CA PRO A 359 -28.20 37.50 -10.06
C PRO A 359 -28.26 36.02 -9.65
N GLN A 360 -29.15 35.23 -10.25
CA GLN A 360 -29.26 33.80 -9.95
C GLN A 360 -28.03 33.03 -10.44
N LEU A 361 -27.51 33.40 -11.61
CA LEU A 361 -26.31 32.79 -12.16
C LEU A 361 -25.08 33.11 -11.30
N LYS A 362 -24.97 34.34 -10.78
CA LYS A 362 -23.89 34.73 -9.86
C LYS A 362 -23.94 33.94 -8.55
N GLU A 363 -25.12 33.84 -7.94
CA GLU A 363 -25.29 33.08 -6.70
C GLU A 363 -24.94 31.60 -6.90
N LYS A 364 -25.39 31.01 -8.01
CA LYS A 364 -25.04 29.63 -8.37
C LYS A 364 -23.53 29.44 -8.55
N LYS A 365 -22.87 30.31 -9.31
CA LYS A 365 -21.40 30.25 -9.52
C LYS A 365 -20.63 30.39 -8.19
N LEU A 366 -21.09 31.29 -7.31
CA LEU A 366 -20.50 31.50 -6.00
C LEU A 366 -20.67 30.26 -5.11
N GLN A 367 -21.87 29.68 -5.09
CA GLN A 367 -22.14 28.44 -4.36
C GLN A 367 -21.33 27.26 -4.89
N ASP A 368 -21.17 27.14 -6.21
CA ASP A 368 -20.33 26.12 -6.83
C ASP A 368 -18.85 26.32 -6.47
N GLY A 369 -18.38 27.57 -6.43
CA GLY A 369 -17.04 27.93 -5.96
C GLY A 369 -16.79 27.52 -4.51
N LEU A 370 -17.73 27.80 -3.60
CA LEU A 370 -17.65 27.35 -2.20
C LEU A 370 -17.69 25.83 -2.07
N ARG A 371 -18.57 25.17 -2.84
CA ARG A 371 -18.64 23.71 -2.90
C ARG A 371 -17.37 23.08 -3.44
N GLN A 372 -16.61 23.79 -4.27
CA GLN A 372 -15.30 23.33 -4.71
C GLN A 372 -14.24 23.58 -3.63
N GLY A 373 -14.34 24.68 -2.88
CA GLY A 373 -13.44 25.02 -1.79
C GLY A 373 -13.42 23.97 -0.67
N VAL A 374 -14.56 23.35 -0.34
CA VAL A 374 -14.67 22.34 0.73
C VAL A 374 -14.19 20.94 0.36
N ARG A 375 -13.97 20.65 -0.93
CA ARG A 375 -13.53 19.32 -1.35
C ARG A 375 -12.10 19.07 -0.94
N LYS A 376 -11.76 17.82 -0.64
CA LYS A 376 -10.37 17.41 -0.42
C LYS A 376 -9.49 17.75 -1.62
N LEU A 377 -8.24 18.09 -1.36
CA LEU A 377 -7.23 18.32 -2.38
C LEU A 377 -6.95 17.00 -3.14
N PHE A 378 -6.60 17.12 -4.43
CA PHE A 378 -6.01 16.01 -5.16
C PHE A 378 -4.51 15.98 -4.88
N GLU A 379 -4.03 14.91 -4.26
CA GLU A 379 -2.64 14.77 -3.81
C GLU A 379 -1.87 13.83 -4.74
N PRO A 380 -1.05 14.35 -5.68
CA PRO A 380 -0.36 13.52 -6.66
C PRO A 380 0.69 12.59 -6.03
N ILE A 381 1.12 12.88 -4.80
CA ILE A 381 2.08 12.07 -4.05
C ILE A 381 1.46 10.74 -3.66
N ASP A 382 0.20 10.73 -3.21
CA ASP A 382 -0.52 9.52 -2.81
C ASP A 382 -0.77 8.60 -4.01
N GLU A 383 -1.08 9.15 -5.17
CA GLU A 383 -1.24 8.37 -6.40
C GLU A 383 0.09 7.75 -6.84
N LEU A 384 1.18 8.52 -6.72
CA LEU A 384 2.52 8.03 -7.04
C LEU A 384 2.99 6.97 -6.03
N LEU A 385 2.63 7.11 -4.75
CA LEU A 385 2.90 6.13 -3.71
C LEU A 385 2.21 4.79 -4.02
N GLU A 386 0.95 4.82 -4.48
CA GLU A 386 0.24 3.60 -4.88
C GLU A 386 0.94 2.90 -6.04
N LEU A 387 1.39 3.66 -7.04
CA LEU A 387 2.16 3.14 -8.18
C LEU A 387 3.49 2.53 -7.72
N LYS A 388 4.22 3.22 -6.84
CA LYS A 388 5.47 2.73 -6.23
C LYS A 388 5.26 1.40 -5.51
N LEU A 389 4.20 1.31 -4.68
CA LEU A 389 3.87 0.08 -3.96
C LEU A 389 3.46 -1.04 -4.93
N SER A 390 2.72 -0.75 -6.00
CA SER A 390 2.39 -1.77 -7.01
C SER A 390 3.62 -2.32 -7.74
N LEU A 391 4.58 -1.45 -8.10
CA LEU A 391 5.84 -1.87 -8.69
C LEU A 391 6.63 -2.78 -7.74
N LEU A 392 6.73 -2.38 -6.47
CA LEU A 392 7.37 -3.16 -5.41
C LEU A 392 6.71 -4.55 -5.26
N TRP A 393 5.38 -4.60 -5.22
CA TRP A 393 4.61 -5.84 -5.14
C TRP A 393 4.88 -6.78 -6.32
N ILE A 394 4.88 -6.26 -7.55
CA ILE A 394 5.16 -7.04 -8.74
C ILE A 394 6.58 -7.59 -8.71
N LEU A 395 7.59 -6.74 -8.45
CA LEU A 395 8.99 -7.19 -8.45
C LEU A 395 9.29 -8.22 -7.35
N PHE A 396 8.64 -8.13 -6.20
CA PHE A 396 8.87 -9.06 -5.09
C PHE A 396 8.05 -10.34 -5.20
N PHE A 397 6.80 -10.26 -5.61
CA PHE A 397 5.85 -11.36 -5.42
C PHE A 397 5.24 -11.91 -6.70
N ALA A 398 5.48 -11.31 -7.87
CA ALA A 398 5.17 -11.98 -9.12
C ALA A 398 5.90 -13.33 -9.27
N PRO A 399 7.13 -13.56 -8.74
CA PRO A 399 7.74 -14.89 -8.76
C PRO A 399 6.93 -15.94 -7.98
N VAL A 400 6.14 -15.52 -6.99
CA VAL A 400 5.28 -16.40 -6.18
C VAL A 400 3.93 -16.60 -6.86
N MET A 401 3.35 -15.53 -7.42
CA MET A 401 2.06 -15.53 -8.11
C MET A 401 2.14 -14.77 -9.44
N PRO A 402 2.68 -15.39 -10.52
CA PRO A 402 2.86 -14.71 -11.80
C PRO A 402 1.55 -14.20 -12.40
N ILE A 403 0.49 -14.99 -12.26
CA ILE A 403 -0.85 -14.67 -12.76
C ILE A 403 -1.43 -13.39 -12.11
N GLY A 404 -0.93 -12.98 -10.94
CA GLY A 404 -1.35 -11.77 -10.25
C GLY A 404 -1.05 -10.47 -11.02
N VAL A 405 -0.12 -10.51 -11.98
CA VAL A 405 0.20 -9.38 -12.85
C VAL A 405 -1.00 -8.95 -13.71
N LEU A 406 -1.82 -9.90 -14.18
CA LEU A 406 -2.98 -9.62 -15.03
C LEU A 406 -4.09 -8.81 -14.32
N PRO A 407 -4.61 -9.22 -13.14
CA PRO A 407 -5.58 -8.41 -12.41
C PRO A 407 -4.98 -7.08 -11.94
N THR A 408 -3.69 -7.03 -11.63
CA THR A 408 -3.01 -5.76 -11.30
C THR A 408 -2.99 -4.82 -12.51
N LEU A 409 -2.73 -5.32 -13.72
CA LEU A 409 -2.84 -4.54 -14.96
C LEU A 409 -4.27 -4.04 -15.19
N GLY A 410 -5.27 -4.91 -15.03
CA GLY A 410 -6.68 -4.54 -15.13
C GLY A 410 -7.07 -3.45 -14.15
N ALA A 411 -6.64 -3.59 -12.88
CA ALA A 411 -6.85 -2.58 -11.85
C ALA A 411 -6.19 -1.26 -12.23
N ARG A 412 -4.93 -1.27 -12.70
CA ARG A 412 -4.21 -0.05 -13.09
C ARG A 412 -4.88 0.68 -14.25
N LEU A 413 -5.41 -0.04 -15.23
CA LEU A 413 -6.18 0.54 -16.34
C LEU A 413 -7.44 1.26 -15.84
N LEU A 414 -8.16 0.65 -14.91
CA LEU A 414 -9.34 1.24 -14.28
C LEU A 414 -8.96 2.43 -13.40
N GLU A 415 -7.87 2.31 -12.64
CA GLU A 415 -7.34 3.32 -11.73
C GLU A 415 -7.01 4.61 -12.50
N THR A 416 -6.25 4.54 -13.60
CA THR A 416 -5.91 5.72 -14.43
C THR A 416 -7.16 6.49 -14.88
N ARG A 417 -8.24 5.79 -15.24
CA ARG A 417 -9.52 6.40 -15.63
C ARG A 417 -10.29 6.96 -14.43
N SER A 418 -10.27 6.23 -13.32
CA SER A 418 -10.91 6.63 -12.08
C SER A 418 -10.23 7.85 -11.45
N ASP A 419 -8.91 8.00 -11.58
CA ASP A 419 -8.13 9.12 -11.08
C ASP A 419 -8.44 10.42 -11.81
N LEU A 420 -8.62 10.34 -13.13
CA LEU A 420 -9.11 11.46 -13.92
C LEU A 420 -10.49 11.89 -13.45
N THR A 421 -11.39 10.93 -13.24
CA THR A 421 -12.74 11.19 -12.73
C THR A 421 -12.70 11.77 -11.31
N LYS A 422 -11.83 11.26 -10.45
CA LYS A 422 -11.58 11.74 -9.08
C LYS A 422 -11.09 13.18 -9.10
N MET A 423 -10.15 13.53 -9.98
CA MET A 423 -9.64 14.88 -10.14
C MET A 423 -10.70 15.87 -10.62
N LEU A 424 -11.55 15.46 -11.57
CA LEU A 424 -12.56 16.34 -12.17
C LEU A 424 -13.81 16.52 -11.30
N LEU A 425 -14.27 15.44 -10.66
CA LEU A 425 -15.57 15.42 -9.98
C LEU A 425 -15.45 15.39 -8.46
N VAL A 426 -14.47 14.70 -7.88
CA VAL A 426 -14.44 14.45 -6.43
C VAL A 426 -13.57 15.47 -5.69
N ARG A 427 -12.40 15.78 -6.24
CA ARG A 427 -11.38 16.59 -5.56
C ARG A 427 -11.36 18.03 -6.05
N ARG A 428 -10.81 18.93 -5.25
CA ARG A 428 -10.48 20.30 -5.69
C ARG A 428 -9.16 20.30 -6.45
N ARG A 429 -9.04 21.22 -7.40
CA ARG A 429 -7.81 21.43 -8.17
C ARG A 429 -6.72 21.94 -7.24
N GLY A 430 -5.54 21.30 -7.28
CA GLY A 430 -4.36 21.78 -6.57
C GLY A 430 -3.65 22.91 -7.32
N PHE A 431 -2.88 23.70 -6.58
CA PHE A 431 -1.98 24.67 -7.19
C PHE A 431 -0.89 23.94 -7.99
N PRO A 432 -0.42 24.54 -9.09
CA PRO A 432 0.68 23.97 -9.85
C PRO A 432 1.93 23.94 -8.97
N GLU A 433 2.58 22.78 -8.90
CA GLU A 433 3.83 22.55 -8.19
C GLU A 433 4.86 21.96 -9.15
N GLU A 434 6.14 22.23 -8.91
CA GLU A 434 7.25 21.69 -9.68
C GLU A 434 7.36 20.16 -9.50
N SER A 435 7.65 19.44 -10.59
CA SER A 435 7.71 17.97 -10.61
C SER A 435 9.10 17.38 -10.42
N GLU A 436 10.15 18.21 -10.38
CA GLU A 436 11.54 17.73 -10.38
C GLU A 436 11.84 16.82 -9.17
N TRP A 437 11.43 17.23 -7.97
CA TRP A 437 11.65 16.45 -6.77
C TRP A 437 10.85 15.13 -6.79
N LEU A 438 9.63 15.12 -7.35
CA LEU A 438 8.85 13.88 -7.54
C LEU A 438 9.63 12.90 -8.43
N HIS A 439 10.28 13.41 -9.47
CA HIS A 439 11.11 12.60 -10.35
C HIS A 439 12.32 12.00 -9.66
N ILE A 440 13.05 12.81 -8.88
CA ILE A 440 14.20 12.32 -8.10
C ILE A 440 13.77 11.22 -7.12
N THR A 441 12.66 11.41 -6.39
CA THR A 441 12.16 10.39 -5.45
C THR A 441 11.74 9.11 -6.17
N GLN A 442 11.10 9.21 -7.34
CA GLN A 442 10.70 8.04 -8.14
C GLN A 442 11.93 7.26 -8.59
N ARG A 443 12.94 7.94 -9.14
CA ARG A 443 14.19 7.33 -9.60
C ARG A 443 14.90 6.58 -8.47
N SER A 444 15.09 7.24 -7.34
CA SER A 444 15.74 6.65 -6.17
C SER A 444 14.96 5.44 -5.65
N PHE A 445 13.63 5.53 -5.60
CA PHE A 445 12.78 4.41 -5.21
C PHE A 445 12.93 3.22 -6.15
N VAL A 446 12.79 3.41 -7.47
CA VAL A 446 12.88 2.33 -8.45
C VAL A 446 14.26 1.65 -8.39
N LEU A 447 15.34 2.43 -8.26
CA LEU A 447 16.69 1.89 -8.10
C LEU A 447 16.78 0.97 -6.87
N CYS A 448 16.36 1.46 -5.70
CA CYS A 448 16.36 0.68 -4.47
C CYS A 448 15.54 -0.61 -4.61
N VAL A 449 14.33 -0.52 -5.16
CA VAL A 449 13.45 -1.68 -5.33
C VAL A 449 14.06 -2.74 -6.25
N VAL A 450 14.68 -2.34 -7.36
CA VAL A 450 15.36 -3.29 -8.27
C VAL A 450 16.50 -4.01 -7.56
N VAL A 451 17.33 -3.28 -6.81
CA VAL A 451 18.43 -3.89 -6.02
C VAL A 451 17.88 -4.90 -5.00
N PHE A 452 16.86 -4.52 -4.23
CA PHE A 452 16.27 -5.45 -3.27
C PHE A 452 15.53 -6.62 -3.93
N ALA A 453 14.93 -6.43 -5.11
CA ALA A 453 14.28 -7.50 -5.86
C ALA A 453 15.27 -8.58 -6.32
N VAL A 454 16.52 -8.20 -6.65
CA VAL A 454 17.60 -9.17 -6.94
C VAL A 454 17.92 -10.00 -5.69
N LEU A 455 18.15 -9.35 -4.55
CA LEU A 455 18.43 -10.02 -3.28
C LEU A 455 17.29 -10.96 -2.86
N TRP A 456 16.05 -10.49 -3.00
CA TRP A 456 14.86 -11.26 -2.68
C TRP A 456 14.67 -12.45 -3.64
N SER A 457 14.91 -12.26 -4.94
CA SER A 457 14.85 -13.35 -5.92
C SER A 457 15.87 -14.45 -5.62
N GLY A 458 17.08 -14.08 -5.19
CA GLY A 458 18.09 -15.02 -4.70
C GLY A 458 17.64 -15.75 -3.44
N THR A 459 17.02 -15.02 -2.50
CA THR A 459 16.47 -15.60 -1.26
C THR A 459 15.37 -16.63 -1.58
N LEU A 460 14.46 -16.31 -2.51
CA LEU A 460 13.43 -17.24 -2.96
C LEU A 460 14.03 -18.52 -3.56
N SER A 461 15.09 -18.43 -4.37
CA SER A 461 15.79 -19.61 -4.93
C SER A 461 16.47 -20.47 -3.88
N LEU A 462 17.20 -19.83 -2.97
CA LEU A 462 18.12 -20.51 -2.06
C LEU A 462 17.43 -21.04 -0.80
N VAL A 463 16.37 -20.35 -0.36
CA VAL A 463 15.71 -20.60 0.92
C VAL A 463 14.27 -21.10 0.70
N THR A 464 13.42 -20.32 0.04
CA THR A 464 11.97 -20.61 -0.06
C THR A 464 11.62 -21.79 -0.96
N TYR A 465 12.26 -21.87 -2.14
CA TYR A 465 11.98 -22.89 -3.15
C TYR A 465 13.07 -23.98 -3.25
N ASN A 466 14.00 -24.01 -2.29
CA ASN A 466 15.03 -25.03 -2.20
C ASN A 466 14.57 -26.21 -1.32
N ASN A 467 14.26 -27.35 -1.93
CA ASN A 467 13.86 -28.56 -1.22
C ASN A 467 14.99 -29.16 -0.37
N GLU A 468 16.26 -28.89 -0.73
CA GLU A 468 17.46 -29.43 -0.07
C GLU A 468 18.03 -28.48 0.99
N PHE A 469 17.31 -27.41 1.31
CA PHE A 469 17.78 -26.41 2.27
C PHE A 469 18.07 -27.01 3.67
N TRP A 470 17.24 -27.95 4.12
CA TRP A 470 17.42 -28.63 5.42
C TRP A 470 18.72 -29.44 5.48
N PHE A 471 19.17 -30.01 4.36
CA PHE A 471 20.42 -30.77 4.31
C PHE A 471 21.60 -29.84 4.57
N HIS A 472 21.62 -28.71 3.88
CA HIS A 472 22.65 -27.68 4.02
C HIS A 472 22.65 -27.07 5.44
N SER A 473 21.48 -26.70 5.97
CA SER A 473 21.40 -26.13 7.32
C SER A 473 21.88 -27.12 8.39
N SER A 474 21.56 -28.42 8.24
CA SER A 474 22.03 -29.47 9.15
C SER A 474 23.56 -29.63 9.11
N TRP A 475 24.18 -29.43 7.95
CA TRP A 475 25.63 -29.51 7.78
C TRP A 475 26.31 -28.30 8.45
N TRP A 476 25.80 -27.09 8.23
CA TRP A 476 26.27 -25.88 8.91
C TRP A 476 26.18 -25.99 10.44
N HIS A 477 25.08 -26.50 10.99
CA HIS A 477 24.96 -26.73 12.43
C HIS A 477 25.89 -27.82 12.97
N ARG A 478 26.31 -28.78 12.13
CA ARG A 478 27.32 -29.79 12.51
C ARG A 478 28.72 -29.17 12.47
N ALA A 479 29.06 -28.44 11.41
CA ALA A 479 30.34 -27.74 11.28
C ALA A 479 30.55 -26.72 12.41
N LEU A 480 29.54 -25.90 12.72
CA LEU A 480 29.63 -24.93 13.81
C LEU A 480 29.81 -25.61 15.18
N ARG A 481 29.12 -26.73 15.43
CA ARG A 481 29.29 -27.52 16.67
C ARG A 481 30.66 -28.17 16.78
N LEU A 482 31.29 -28.51 15.66
CA LEU A 482 32.66 -29.02 15.63
C LEU A 482 33.69 -27.90 15.82
N HIS A 483 33.42 -26.67 15.39
CA HIS A 483 34.33 -25.54 15.56
C HIS A 483 34.29 -24.92 16.97
N LEU A 484 33.15 -25.06 17.67
CA LEU A 484 32.98 -24.59 19.05
C LEU A 484 33.44 -25.60 20.12
N ARG A 485 33.76 -26.84 19.73
CA ARG A 485 34.34 -27.88 20.58
C ARG A 485 35.84 -27.93 20.35
#